data_AF-A0A7D5JGF6-F1
#
_entry.id   AF-A0A7D5JGF6-F1
#
_cell.length_a   1.000
_cell.length_b   1.000
_cell.length_c   1.000
_cell.angle_alpha   90.00
_cell.angle_beta   90.00
_cell.angle_gamma   90.00
#
_symmetry.space_group_name_H-M   'P 1'
#
loop_
_entity.id
_entity.type
_entity.pdbx_description
1 polymer ?
#
loop_
_entity_poly.entity_id
_entity_poly.type
_entity_poly.pdbx_seq_one_letter_code
_entity_poly.pdbx_strand_id
1 'polypeptide(L)'
;MIVVLGVVFSLALLAIVVRLLILRRIREKYAVLWLVLGVIVLVLGVFPGVLEAATDALGVELPVNLLFATALAVLLGVALHLSWELSMSEDETRRLAEDVAILSARLDALEADQRIDPPRSTGTE
;
A
#
# COMPACT_ATOMS: atom_id res chain seq x y z
N MET A 1 -37.99 0.05 -12.12
CA MET A 1 -36.83 0.86 -12.57
C MET A 1 -35.74 1.00 -11.52
N ILE A 2 -36.05 1.38 -10.28
CA ILE A 2 -35.05 1.54 -9.20
C ILE A 2 -34.29 0.23 -8.90
N VAL A 3 -34.98 -0.92 -8.89
CA VAL A 3 -34.36 -2.23 -8.63
C VAL A 3 -33.33 -2.60 -9.72
N VAL A 4 -33.65 -2.35 -10.99
CA VAL A 4 -32.75 -2.66 -12.12
C VAL A 4 -31.52 -1.75 -12.09
N LEU A 5 -31.70 -0.46 -11.77
CA LEU A 5 -30.59 0.48 -11.59
C LEU A 5 -29.70 0.08 -10.40
N GLY A 6 -30.29 -0.36 -9.29
CA GLY A 6 -29.55 -0.88 -8.14
C GLY A 6 -28.72 -2.11 -8.51
N VAL A 7 -29.31 -3.07 -9.22
CA VAL A 7 -28.61 -4.28 -9.67
C VAL A 7 -27.45 -3.96 -10.63
N VAL A 8 -27.65 -3.05 -11.59
CA VAL A 8 -26.61 -2.62 -12.52
C VAL A 8 -25.48 -1.88 -11.80
N PHE A 9 -25.82 -1.00 -10.86
CA PHE A 9 -24.83 -0.25 -10.07
C PHE A 9 -24.02 -1.19 -9.18
N SER A 10 -24.66 -2.15 -8.49
CA SER A 10 -23.99 -3.17 -7.70
C SER A 10 -23.09 -4.07 -8.53
N LEU A 11 -23.53 -4.50 -9.73
CA LEU A 11 -22.71 -5.28 -10.67
C LEU A 11 -21.50 -4.49 -11.19
N ALA A 12 -21.68 -3.20 -11.50
CA ALA A 12 -20.60 -2.32 -11.94
C ALA A 12 -19.57 -2.11 -10.82
N LEU A 13 -20.03 -1.85 -9.59
CA LEU A 13 -19.16 -1.71 -8.41
C LEU A 13 -18.40 -3.02 -8.13
N LEU A 14 -19.09 -4.15 -8.17
CA LEU A 14 -18.48 -5.47 -7.98
C LEU A 14 -17.43 -5.74 -9.06
N ALA A 15 -17.74 -5.44 -10.33
CA ALA A 15 -16.80 -5.58 -11.44
C ALA A 15 -15.58 -4.65 -11.30
N ILE A 16 -15.76 -3.41 -10.83
CA ILE A 16 -14.67 -2.48 -10.56
C ILE A 16 -13.78 -3.03 -9.44
N VAL A 17 -14.36 -3.42 -8.30
CA VAL A 17 -13.61 -4.00 -7.17
C VAL A 17 -12.83 -5.24 -7.60
N VAL A 18 -13.47 -6.17 -8.31
CA VAL A 18 -12.83 -7.39 -8.83
C VAL A 18 -11.73 -7.06 -9.85
N ARG A 19 -11.95 -6.08 -10.72
CA ARG A 19 -10.95 -5.66 -11.71
C ARG A 19 -9.75 -4.98 -11.06
N LEU A 20 -9.95 -4.17 -10.02
CA LEU A 20 -8.87 -3.61 -9.20
C LEU A 20 -8.10 -4.70 -8.44
N LEU A 21 -8.80 -5.74 -7.96
CA LEU A 21 -8.19 -6.91 -7.32
C LEU A 21 -7.32 -7.74 -8.29
N ILE A 22 -7.74 -7.82 -9.57
CA ILE A 22 -7.11 -8.66 -10.59
C ILE A 22 -5.98 -7.92 -11.34
N LEU A 23 -5.95 -6.58 -11.36
CA LEU A 23 -4.89 -5.78 -12.02
C LEU A 23 -3.54 -5.77 -11.26
N ARG A 24 -3.19 -6.94 -10.71
CA ARG A 24 -1.90 -7.34 -10.15
C ARG A 24 -0.69 -6.69 -10.82
N ARG A 25 -0.13 -5.69 -10.16
CA ARG A 25 1.30 -5.39 -10.14
C ARG A 25 1.62 -4.91 -8.73
N ILE A 26 2.18 -5.75 -7.86
CA ILE A 26 3.15 -5.45 -6.75
C ILE A 26 3.11 -6.60 -5.68
N ARG A 27 4.31 -7.16 -5.40
CA ARG A 27 4.83 -8.04 -4.31
C ARG A 27 3.87 -9.01 -3.57
N GLU A 28 4.26 -10.29 -3.51
CA GLU A 28 3.55 -11.43 -2.85
C GLU A 28 2.84 -11.13 -1.51
N LYS A 29 3.42 -10.27 -0.68
CA LYS A 29 2.89 -9.87 0.63
C LYS A 29 1.54 -9.13 0.57
N TYR A 30 1.26 -8.37 -0.49
CA TYR A 30 -0.01 -7.64 -0.64
C TYR A 30 -1.15 -8.53 -1.10
N ALA A 31 -0.84 -9.56 -1.89
CA ALA A 31 -1.83 -10.45 -2.45
C ALA A 31 -2.63 -11.16 -1.35
N VAL A 32 -2.00 -11.51 -0.23
CA VAL A 32 -2.66 -12.17 0.91
C VAL A 32 -3.68 -11.24 1.57
N LEU A 33 -3.32 -9.99 1.83
CA LEU A 33 -4.20 -9.00 2.47
C LEU A 33 -5.42 -8.71 1.58
N TRP A 34 -5.18 -8.49 0.28
CA TRP A 34 -6.26 -8.31 -0.71
C TRP A 34 -7.13 -9.57 -0.89
N LEU A 35 -6.56 -10.77 -0.76
CA LEU A 35 -7.32 -12.03 -0.84
C LEU A 35 -8.22 -12.21 0.38
N VAL A 36 -7.73 -11.93 1.59
CA VAL A 36 -8.55 -11.92 2.82
C VAL A 36 -9.68 -10.89 2.69
N LEU A 37 -9.38 -9.68 2.20
CA LEU A 37 -10.38 -8.64 1.97
C LEU A 37 -11.45 -9.08 0.94
N GLY A 38 -11.01 -9.69 -0.16
CA GLY A 38 -11.89 -10.24 -1.18
C GLY A 38 -12.81 -11.33 -0.62
N VAL A 39 -12.28 -12.21 0.25
CA VAL A 39 -13.08 -13.24 0.93
C VAL A 39 -14.11 -12.61 1.87
N ILE A 40 -13.74 -11.60 2.67
CA ILE A 40 -14.67 -10.89 3.56
C ILE A 40 -15.82 -10.26 2.75
N VAL A 41 -15.49 -9.55 1.67
CA VAL A 41 -16.49 -8.92 0.79
C VAL A 41 -17.37 -9.97 0.10
N LEU A 42 -16.79 -11.09 -0.34
CA LEU A 42 -17.53 -12.19 -0.96
C LEU A 42 -18.52 -12.82 0.04
N VAL A 43 -18.08 -13.10 1.27
CA VAL A 43 -18.94 -13.67 2.31
C VAL A 43 -20.09 -12.73 2.65
N LEU A 44 -19.82 -11.43 2.81
CA LEU A 44 -20.83 -10.40 3.07
C LEU A 44 -21.81 -10.23 1.89
N GLY A 45 -21.34 -10.37 0.65
CA GLY A 45 -22.15 -10.23 -0.56
C GLY A 45 -23.02 -11.46 -0.88
N VAL A 46 -22.53 -12.68 -0.56
CA VAL A 46 -23.24 -13.94 -0.85
C VAL A 46 -24.27 -14.27 0.23
N PHE A 47 -24.01 -13.90 1.49
CA PHE A 47 -24.90 -14.22 2.61
C PHE A 47 -25.43 -12.95 3.32
N PRO A 48 -26.50 -12.32 2.79
CA PRO A 48 -27.13 -11.16 3.45
C PRO A 48 -27.66 -11.50 4.85
N GLY A 49 -27.99 -12.77 5.12
CA GLY A 49 -28.41 -13.24 6.44
C GLY A 49 -27.34 -13.11 7.54
N VAL A 50 -26.06 -13.02 7.19
CA VAL A 50 -24.98 -12.73 8.16
C VAL A 50 -25.05 -11.28 8.61
N LEU A 51 -25.46 -10.40 7.70
CA LEU A 51 -25.67 -8.98 7.97
C LEU A 51 -26.91 -8.77 8.85
N GLU A 52 -27.98 -9.54 8.61
CA GLU A 52 -29.19 -9.56 9.45
C GLU A 52 -28.90 -10.09 10.86
N ALA A 53 -28.16 -11.20 10.98
CA ALA A 53 -27.73 -11.72 12.28
C ALA A 53 -26.81 -10.74 13.04
N ALA A 54 -25.95 -10.01 12.31
CA ALA A 54 -25.08 -9.00 12.89
C ALA A 54 -25.87 -7.74 13.32
N THR A 55 -26.88 -7.31 12.56
CA THR A 55 -27.76 -6.20 12.96
C THR A 55 -28.53 -6.51 14.23
N ASP A 56 -29.05 -7.74 14.35
CA ASP A 56 -29.76 -8.19 15.55
C ASP A 56 -28.82 -8.29 16.77
N ALA A 57 -27.60 -8.77 16.57
CA ALA A 57 -26.61 -8.87 17.65
C ALA A 57 -26.04 -7.51 18.10
N LEU A 58 -25.86 -6.57 17.18
CA LEU A 58 -25.26 -5.26 17.43
C LEU A 58 -26.31 -4.15 17.71
N GLY A 59 -27.60 -4.44 17.53
CA GLY A 59 -28.70 -3.49 17.71
C GLY A 59 -28.76 -2.39 16.64
N VAL A 60 -28.33 -2.70 15.41
CA VAL A 60 -28.29 -1.74 14.30
C VAL A 60 -29.53 -1.91 13.42
N GLU A 61 -30.37 -0.88 13.27
CA GLU A 61 -31.66 -1.00 12.57
C GLU A 61 -31.56 -1.35 11.08
N LEU A 62 -30.53 -0.86 10.38
CA LEU A 62 -30.38 -1.10 8.95
C LEU A 62 -29.09 -1.88 8.63
N PRO A 63 -29.19 -3.03 7.92
CA PRO A 63 -28.03 -3.80 7.48
C PRO A 63 -27.02 -2.99 6.65
N VAL A 64 -27.50 -2.00 5.89
CA VAL A 64 -26.64 -1.11 5.10
C VAL A 64 -25.66 -0.31 5.95
N ASN A 65 -26.00 0.03 7.21
CA ASN A 65 -25.11 0.76 8.10
C ASN A 65 -23.93 -0.10 8.54
N LEU A 66 -24.14 -1.40 8.75
CA LEU A 66 -23.05 -2.34 9.04
C LEU A 66 -22.14 -2.55 7.84
N LEU A 67 -22.70 -2.61 6.63
CA LEU A 67 -21.92 -2.62 5.39
C LEU A 67 -21.03 -1.38 5.28
N PHE A 68 -21.57 -0.19 5.53
CA PHE A 68 -20.80 1.06 5.52
C PHE A 68 -19.73 1.08 6.60
N ALA A 69 -20.06 0.72 7.84
CA ALA A 69 -19.10 0.69 8.94
C ALA A 69 -17.94 -0.29 8.66
N THR A 70 -18.26 -1.47 8.14
CA THR A 70 -17.27 -2.50 7.77
C THR A 70 -16.39 -2.01 6.62
N ALA A 71 -16.98 -1.41 5.58
CA ALA A 71 -16.24 -0.82 4.47
C ALA A 71 -15.32 0.32 4.95
N LEU A 72 -15.79 1.17 5.87
CA LEU A 72 -14.98 2.25 6.45
C LEU A 72 -13.81 1.70 7.26
N ALA A 73 -14.05 0.69 8.10
CA ALA A 73 -13.03 0.05 8.92
C ALA A 73 -11.97 -0.63 8.05
N VAL A 74 -12.40 -1.34 7.00
CA VAL A 74 -11.52 -1.92 5.99
C VAL A 74 -10.69 -0.83 5.30
N LEU A 75 -11.33 0.24 4.83
CA LEU A 75 -10.66 1.33 4.13
C LEU A 75 -9.63 2.02 5.04
N LEU A 76 -9.97 2.23 6.32
CA LEU A 76 -9.06 2.75 7.32
C LEU A 76 -7.87 1.82 7.54
N GLY A 77 -8.10 0.51 7.66
CA GLY A 77 -7.03 -0.48 7.79
C GLY A 77 -6.08 -0.47 6.59
N VAL A 78 -6.61 -0.40 5.37
CA VAL A 78 -5.81 -0.27 4.14
C VAL A 78 -5.02 1.04 4.13
N ALA A 79 -5.63 2.16 4.52
CA ALA A 79 -4.95 3.45 4.58
C ALA A 79 -3.80 3.45 5.62
N LEU A 80 -4.01 2.88 6.80
CA LEU A 80 -2.98 2.73 7.82
C LEU A 80 -1.84 1.83 7.36
N HIS A 81 -2.16 0.71 6.72
CA HIS A 81 -1.16 -0.19 6.15
C HIS A 81 -0.32 0.53 5.09
N LEU A 82 -0.97 1.25 4.17
CA LEU A 82 -0.27 2.01 3.13
C LEU A 82 0.62 3.11 3.72
N SER A 83 0.13 3.79 4.76
CA SER A 83 0.89 4.82 5.49
C SER A 83 2.14 4.25 6.16
N TRP A 84 2.01 3.09 6.82
CA TRP A 84 3.14 2.39 7.44
C TRP A 84 4.23 2.03 6.42
N GLU A 85 3.81 1.50 5.28
CA GLU A 85 4.76 1.13 4.24
C GLU A 85 5.41 2.30 3.53
N LEU A 86 4.65 3.38 3.33
CA LEU A 86 5.19 4.62 2.80
C LEU A 86 6.28 5.15 3.74
N SER A 87 6.02 5.17 5.05
CA SER A 87 6.98 5.59 6.08
C SER A 87 8.26 4.75 6.05
N MET A 88 8.13 3.42 5.96
CA MET A 88 9.29 2.53 5.88
C MET A 88 10.11 2.74 4.60
N SER A 89 9.44 2.95 3.47
CA SER A 89 10.10 3.20 2.18
C SER A 89 10.82 4.56 2.16
N GLU A 90 10.25 5.56 2.82
CA GLU A 90 10.83 6.89 2.95
C GLU A 90 12.11 6.86 3.80
N ASP A 91 12.10 6.12 4.91
CA ASP A 91 13.26 5.93 5.77
C ASP A 91 14.43 5.23 5.03
N GLU A 92 14.14 4.21 4.23
CA GLU A 92 15.16 3.52 3.42
C GLU A 92 15.76 4.44 2.36
N THR A 93 14.91 5.22 1.67
CA THR A 93 15.35 6.20 0.67
C THR A 93 16.23 7.27 1.30
N ARG A 94 15.87 7.75 2.49
CA ARG A 94 16.66 8.72 3.24
C ARG A 94 18.03 8.17 3.62
N ARG A 95 18.11 6.94 4.14
CA ARG A 95 19.39 6.29 4.48
C ARG A 95 20.29 6.13 3.26
N LEU A 96 19.73 5.70 2.13
CA LEU A 96 20.48 5.60 0.88
C LEU A 96 21.01 6.95 0.41
N ALA A 97 20.23 8.02 0.55
CA ALA A 97 20.69 9.37 0.22
C ALA A 97 21.84 9.83 1.14
N GLU A 98 21.74 9.53 2.44
CA GLU A 98 22.80 9.81 3.43
C GLU A 98 24.09 9.04 3.10
N ASP A 99 23.98 7.75 2.78
CA ASP A 99 25.13 6.92 2.38
C ASP A 99 25.79 7.43 1.10
N VAL A 100 25.01 7.82 0.09
CA VAL A 100 25.51 8.40 -1.16
C VAL A 100 26.23 9.72 -0.90
N ALA A 101 25.70 10.58 -0.03
CA ALA A 101 26.33 11.85 0.32
C ALA A 101 27.69 11.65 1.02
N ILE A 102 27.77 10.71 1.98
CA ILE A 102 29.02 10.36 2.67
C ILE A 102 30.03 9.79 1.67
N LEU A 103 29.60 8.91 0.78
CA LEU A 103 30.49 8.29 -0.20
C LEU A 103 31.05 9.32 -1.18
N SER A 104 30.21 10.27 -1.61
CA SER A 104 30.61 11.37 -2.49
C SER A 104 31.64 12.28 -1.81
N ALA A 105 31.41 12.65 -0.54
CA ALA A 105 32.35 13.45 0.22
C ALA A 105 33.71 12.76 0.43
N ARG A 106 33.72 11.43 0.58
CA ARG A 106 34.98 10.66 0.68
C ARG A 106 35.75 10.63 -0.65
N LEU A 107 35.05 10.56 -1.78
CA LEU A 107 35.67 10.65 -3.10
C LEU A 107 36.29 12.03 -3.31
N ASP A 108 35.56 13.09 -3.00
CA ASP A 108 36.07 14.47 -3.11
C ASP A 108 37.34 14.66 -2.25
N ALA A 109 37.38 14.10 -1.05
CA ALA A 109 38.56 14.15 -0.18
C ALA A 109 39.77 13.38 -0.74
N LEU A 110 39.55 12.20 -1.33
CA LEU A 110 40.60 11.42 -1.99
C LEU A 110 41.16 12.13 -3.22
N GLU A 111 40.28 12.75 -4.03
CA GLU A 111 40.70 13.55 -5.19
C GLU A 111 41.48 14.81 -4.77
N ALA A 112 41.12 15.42 -3.64
CA ALA A 112 41.86 16.56 -3.09
C ALA A 112 43.27 16.16 -2.64
N ASP A 113 43.41 15.01 -1.96
CA ASP A 113 44.72 14.48 -1.52
C ASP A 113 45.63 14.13 -2.71
N GLN A 114 45.08 13.54 -3.78
CA GLN A 114 45.82 13.27 -5.02
C GLN A 114 46.27 14.54 -5.76
N ARG A 115 45.56 15.66 -5.63
CA ARG A 115 46.02 16.95 -6.20
C ARG A 115 47.16 17.58 -5.41
N ILE A 116 47.33 17.22 -4.13
CA ILE A 116 48.35 17.81 -3.25
C ILE A 116 49.72 17.13 -3.40
N ASP A 117 49.79 15.89 -3.91
CA ASP A 117 51.05 15.21 -4.26
C ASP A 117 51.29 15.38 -5.78
N PRO A 118 51.90 16.50 -6.27
CA PRO A 118 52.35 16.56 -7.66
C PRO A 118 53.33 15.41 -7.90
N PRO A 119 53.42 14.85 -9.12
CA PRO A 119 54.36 13.79 -9.41
C PRO A 119 55.73 14.28 -8.97
N ARG A 120 56.30 13.62 -7.95
CA ARG A 120 57.68 13.83 -7.54
C ARG A 120 58.46 13.60 -8.82
N SER A 121 58.91 14.68 -9.44
CA SER A 121 59.90 14.61 -10.49
C SER A 121 61.07 13.91 -9.84
N THR A 122 61.18 12.61 -10.09
CA THR A 122 62.43 11.87 -10.02
C THR A 122 63.34 12.52 -11.06
N GLY A 123 63.87 13.69 -10.70
CA GLY A 123 65.15 14.16 -11.17
C GLY A 123 66.22 13.41 -10.39
N THR A 124 67.38 13.27 -11.01
CA THR A 124 68.46 12.28 -10.78
C THR A 124 68.20 11.04 -11.66
N GLU A 125 68.89 10.85 -12.78
CA GLU A 125 70.18 11.38 -13.26
C GLU A 125 70.21 11.51 -14.80
#